data_AF-A0A7Y2BWV9-F1
#
_entry.id   AF-A0A7Y2BWV9-F1
#
_cell.length_a   1.000
_cell.length_b   1.000
_cell.length_c   1.000
_cell.angle_alpha   90.00
_cell.angle_beta   90.00
_cell.angle_gamma   90.00
#
_symmetry.space_group_name_H-M   'P 1'
#
loop_
_entity.id
_entity.type
_entity.pdbx_description
1 polymer ?
#
loop_
_entity_poly.entity_id
_entity_poly.type
_entity_poly.pdbx_seq_one_letter_code
_entity_poly.pdbx_strand_id
1 'polypeptide(L)'
;MKTLFLILMVFLFCPIKAQVGINTTTPKASLEIEATNPTSPNEEDGILIPRIDEFSLTAPSSAQDGMLVFATGNGTPTKGFYYWDNTLSTWV
;
A
#
# COMPACT_ATOMS: atom_id res chain seq x y z
N MET A 1 -32.08 -25.50 20.38
CA MET A 1 -30.67 -25.31 20.81
C MET A 1 -29.68 -26.00 19.86
N LYS A 2 -29.88 -27.28 19.49
CA LYS A 2 -28.98 -28.01 18.55
C LYS A 2 -28.79 -27.31 17.19
N THR A 3 -29.85 -26.75 16.61
CA THR A 3 -29.79 -26.02 15.33
C THR A 3 -29.01 -24.72 15.43
N LEU A 4 -29.11 -24.01 16.57
CA LEU A 4 -28.35 -22.78 16.82
C LEU A 4 -26.85 -23.08 16.98
N PHE A 5 -26.53 -24.19 17.66
CA PHE A 5 -25.16 -24.68 17.79
C PHE A 5 -24.55 -25.07 16.43
N LEU A 6 -25.34 -25.72 15.56
CA LEU A 6 -24.90 -26.08 14.21
C LEU A 6 -24.63 -24.83 13.35
N ILE A 7 -25.50 -23.82 13.40
CA ILE A 7 -25.30 -22.54 12.69
C ILE A 7 -24.00 -21.86 13.17
N LEU A 8 -23.79 -21.78 14.49
CA LEU A 8 -22.57 -21.20 15.06
C LEU A 8 -21.31 -21.94 14.59
N MET A 9 -21.37 -23.27 14.53
CA MET A 9 -20.26 -24.10 14.09
C MET A 9 -19.94 -23.87 12.61
N VAL A 10 -20.95 -23.69 11.74
CA VAL A 10 -20.75 -23.37 10.31
C VAL A 10 -20.08 -22.00 10.12
N PHE A 11 -20.43 -20.99 10.91
CA PHE A 11 -19.80 -19.66 10.82
C PHE A 11 -18.33 -19.65 11.26
N LEU A 12 -17.89 -20.58 12.12
CA LEU A 12 -16.49 -20.69 12.57
C LEU A 12 -15.54 -21.26 11.49
N PHE A 13 -16.06 -21.93 10.47
CA PHE A 13 -15.24 -22.56 9.41
C PHE A 13 -15.20 -21.77 8.10
N CYS A 14 -15.79 -20.57 8.05
CA CYS A 14 -15.71 -19.72 6.85
C CYS A 14 -14.41 -18.91 6.85
N PRO A 15 -13.50 -19.08 5.86
CA PRO A 15 -12.29 -18.26 5.78
C PRO A 15 -12.65 -16.79 5.54
N ILE A 16 -12.28 -15.93 6.49
CA ILE A 16 -12.45 -14.48 6.38
C ILE A 16 -11.27 -13.93 5.56
N LYS A 17 -11.56 -13.27 4.44
CA LYS A 17 -10.57 -12.52 3.67
C LYS A 17 -10.64 -11.04 4.05
N ALA A 18 -9.49 -10.41 4.31
CA ALA A 18 -9.37 -9.00 4.69
C ALA A 18 -8.66 -8.14 3.62
N GLN A 19 -8.67 -8.62 2.37
CA GLN A 19 -8.08 -7.91 1.23
C GLN A 19 -8.96 -6.72 0.81
N VAL A 20 -8.30 -5.60 0.48
CA VAL A 20 -8.94 -4.36 0.05
C VAL A 20 -8.83 -4.24 -1.46
N GLY A 21 -9.97 -4.17 -2.14
CA GLY A 21 -10.04 -3.86 -3.57
C GLY A 21 -10.55 -2.45 -3.78
N ILE A 22 -9.86 -1.66 -4.61
CA ILE A 22 -10.36 -0.40 -5.16
C ILE A 22 -10.57 -0.62 -6.66
N ASN A 23 -11.77 -0.32 -7.14
CA ASN A 23 -12.24 -0.63 -8.51
C ASN A 23 -12.22 -2.12 -8.90
N THR A 24 -12.09 -3.04 -7.92
CA THR A 24 -12.16 -4.49 -8.14
C THR A 24 -12.92 -5.18 -7.01
N THR A 25 -13.73 -6.20 -7.34
CA THR A 25 -14.48 -6.99 -6.34
C THR A 25 -13.78 -8.31 -5.98
N THR A 26 -12.75 -8.67 -6.73
CA THR A 26 -12.00 -9.93 -6.55
C THR A 26 -10.50 -9.68 -6.44
N PRO A 27 -10.04 -8.92 -5.43
CA PRO A 27 -8.62 -8.65 -5.26
C PRO A 27 -7.82 -9.95 -5.09
N LYS A 28 -6.63 -9.97 -5.69
CA LYS A 28 -5.63 -11.04 -5.70
C LYS A 28 -4.42 -10.72 -4.82
N ALA A 29 -4.35 -9.48 -4.31
CA ALA A 29 -3.37 -9.02 -3.33
C ALA A 29 -4.07 -8.43 -2.09
N SER A 30 -3.31 -8.22 -1.00
CA SER A 30 -3.84 -7.59 0.23
C SER A 30 -4.44 -6.20 -0.02
N LEU A 31 -3.86 -5.46 -0.97
CA LEU A 31 -4.42 -4.24 -1.55
C LEU A 31 -4.26 -4.33 -3.06
N GLU A 32 -5.36 -4.22 -3.80
CA GLU A 32 -5.36 -4.12 -5.25
C GLU A 32 -6.17 -2.91 -5.67
N ILE A 33 -5.56 -2.07 -6.52
CA ILE A 33 -6.18 -0.87 -7.07
C ILE A 33 -6.14 -1.05 -8.58
N GLU A 34 -7.30 -1.32 -9.18
CA GLU A 34 -7.42 -1.37 -10.64
C GLU A 34 -7.69 0.03 -11.19
N ALA A 35 -7.11 0.33 -12.35
CA ALA A 35 -7.48 1.53 -13.09
C ALA A 35 -8.93 1.41 -13.57
N THR A 36 -9.66 2.53 -13.62
CA THR A 36 -11.04 2.56 -14.15
C THR A 36 -11.13 1.97 -15.56
N ASN A 37 -10.11 2.19 -16.38
CA ASN A 37 -9.92 1.51 -17.65
C ASN A 37 -8.41 1.33 -17.94
N PRO A 38 -7.89 0.09 -18.04
CA PRO A 38 -6.47 -0.17 -18.29
C PRO A 38 -5.90 0.41 -19.59
N THR A 39 -6.74 0.67 -20.60
CA THR A 39 -6.30 1.24 -21.89
C THR A 39 -6.61 2.73 -22.04
N SER A 40 -7.40 3.30 -21.12
CA SER A 40 -7.77 4.71 -21.11
C SER A 40 -8.10 5.16 -19.67
N PRO A 41 -7.10 5.20 -18.78
CA PRO A 41 -7.32 5.51 -17.37
C PRO A 41 -7.83 6.96 -17.17
N ASN A 42 -8.53 7.19 -16.07
CA ASN A 42 -8.92 8.53 -15.60
C ASN A 42 -7.70 9.23 -14.95
N GLU A 43 -7.68 10.56 -14.94
CA GLU A 43 -6.68 11.39 -14.25
C GLU A 43 -6.58 11.14 -12.73
N GLU A 44 -7.62 10.58 -12.13
CA GLU A 44 -7.71 10.18 -10.72
C GLU A 44 -7.21 8.74 -10.47
N ASP A 45 -6.94 7.96 -11.52
CA ASP A 45 -6.39 6.61 -11.37
C ASP A 45 -4.94 6.67 -10.88
N GLY A 46 -4.74 6.33 -9.61
CA GLY A 46 -3.40 6.26 -9.02
C GLY A 46 -3.40 6.21 -7.50
N ILE A 47 -2.21 6.36 -6.93
CA ILE A 47 -2.00 6.47 -5.48
C ILE A 47 -1.08 7.66 -5.19
N LEU A 48 -1.54 8.57 -4.33
CA LEU A 48 -0.70 9.61 -3.76
C LEU A 48 -0.05 9.07 -2.48
N ILE A 49 1.23 8.75 -2.58
CA ILE A 49 2.08 8.44 -1.42
C ILE A 49 2.59 9.73 -0.76
N PRO A 50 3.22 9.67 0.43
CA PRO A 50 3.82 10.83 1.06
C PRO A 50 4.80 11.56 0.12
N ARG A 51 4.60 12.87 -0.01
CA ARG A 51 5.44 13.75 -0.83
C ARG A 51 6.34 14.59 0.07
N ILE A 52 7.62 14.65 -0.25
CA ILE A 52 8.62 15.37 0.54
C ILE A 52 9.43 16.31 -0.36
N ASP A 53 9.81 17.46 0.16
CA ASP A 53 10.77 18.35 -0.51
C ASP A 53 12.21 18.00 -0.13
N GLU A 54 12.42 17.46 1.08
CA GLU A 54 13.73 17.10 1.64
C GLU A 54 13.65 15.80 2.44
N PHE A 55 14.76 15.07 2.52
CA PHE A 55 14.88 13.92 3.42
C PHE A 55 14.97 14.38 4.88
N SER A 56 14.51 13.52 5.79
CA SER A 56 14.68 13.74 7.23
C SER A 56 16.16 13.87 7.59
N LEU A 57 16.50 14.81 8.49
CA LEU A 57 17.85 14.97 9.04
C LEU A 57 18.30 13.73 9.83
N THR A 58 17.34 13.01 10.41
CA THR A 58 17.57 11.74 11.07
C THR A 58 17.23 10.61 10.10
N ALA A 59 18.20 9.73 9.86
CA ALA A 59 17.99 8.54 9.04
C ALA A 59 16.87 7.64 9.64
N PRO A 60 15.98 7.08 8.80
CA PRO A 60 15.05 6.04 9.25
C PRO A 60 15.78 4.81 9.81
N SER A 61 15.07 4.03 10.62
CA SER A 61 15.59 2.80 11.22
C SER A 61 15.24 1.57 10.38
N SER A 62 15.66 0.38 10.83
CA SER A 62 15.29 -0.89 10.20
C SER A 62 13.78 -1.14 10.15
N ALA A 63 13.00 -0.49 11.02
CA ALA A 63 11.54 -0.56 10.98
C ALA A 63 10.93 0.16 9.76
N GLN A 64 11.70 1.00 9.06
CA GLN A 64 11.29 1.73 7.86
C GLN A 64 11.95 1.18 6.59
N ASP A 65 12.62 0.03 6.63
CA ASP A 65 13.20 -0.58 5.43
C ASP A 65 12.11 -0.85 4.38
N GLY A 66 12.30 -0.35 3.16
CA GLY A 66 11.30 -0.39 2.08
C GLY A 66 10.22 0.71 2.14
N MET A 67 10.34 1.69 3.05
CA MET A 67 9.43 2.85 3.10
C MET A 67 9.54 3.68 1.81
N LEU A 68 8.41 3.94 1.15
CA LEU A 68 8.33 4.66 -0.12
C LEU A 68 7.87 6.11 0.06
N VAL A 69 8.54 7.04 -0.61
CA VAL A 69 8.20 8.47 -0.67
C VAL A 69 8.37 9.01 -2.08
N PHE A 70 7.71 10.12 -2.38
CA PHE A 70 7.92 10.85 -3.63
C PHE A 70 8.59 12.20 -3.35
N ALA A 71 9.80 12.40 -3.84
CA ALA A 71 10.48 13.68 -3.79
C ALA A 71 9.91 14.62 -4.86
N THR A 72 9.53 15.84 -4.46
CA THR A 72 8.94 16.83 -5.38
C THR A 72 9.96 17.46 -6.32
N GLY A 73 11.25 17.47 -5.93
CA GLY A 73 12.33 18.19 -6.60
C GLY A 73 12.42 19.68 -6.25
N ASN A 74 11.67 20.16 -5.25
CA ASN A 74 11.77 21.54 -4.77
C ASN A 74 12.99 21.77 -3.85
N GLY A 75 13.60 20.70 -3.34
CA GLY A 75 14.77 20.72 -2.48
C GLY A 75 15.98 20.03 -3.10
N THR A 76 16.74 19.35 -2.25
CA THR A 76 18.02 18.70 -2.57
C THR A 76 17.87 17.34 -3.27
N PRO A 77 16.90 16.46 -2.95
CA PRO A 77 16.70 15.25 -3.74
C PRO A 77 16.10 15.58 -5.12
N THR A 78 16.59 14.89 -6.14
CA THR A 78 16.02 14.98 -7.49
C THR A 78 14.57 14.51 -7.44
N LYS A 79 13.70 15.08 -8.28
CA LYS A 79 12.31 14.63 -8.37
C LYS A 79 12.25 13.14 -8.71
N GLY A 80 11.53 12.36 -7.91
CA GLY A 80 11.44 10.91 -8.14
C GLY A 80 10.80 10.14 -7.00
N PHE A 81 10.60 8.85 -7.24
CA PHE A 81 10.26 7.90 -6.18
C PHE A 81 11.54 7.46 -5.49
N TYR A 82 11.50 7.45 -4.16
CA TYR A 82 12.59 6.97 -3.33
C TYR A 82 12.08 5.92 -2.36
N TYR A 83 12.87 4.89 -2.11
CA TYR A 83 12.65 3.99 -1.00
C TYR A 83 13.84 4.01 -0.03
N TRP A 84 13.55 3.77 1.25
CA TRP A 84 14.61 3.63 2.25
C TRP A 84 15.24 2.24 2.15
N ASP A 85 16.54 2.17 1.88
CA ASP A 85 17.33 0.95 2.01
C ASP A 85 18.11 1.02 3.32
N ASN A 86 17.68 0.22 4.31
CA ASN A 86 18.31 0.22 5.62
C ASN A 86 19.70 -0.43 5.60
N THR A 87 19.97 -1.36 4.68
CA THR A 87 21.27 -2.03 4.57
C THR A 87 22.34 -1.05 4.11
N LEU A 88 22.00 -0.18 3.18
CA LEU A 88 22.86 0.90 2.68
C LEU A 88 22.74 2.18 3.51
N SER A 89 21.73 2.28 4.39
CA SER A 89 21.38 3.48 5.16
C SER A 89 21.24 4.73 4.26
N THR A 90 20.57 4.55 3.11
CA THR A 90 20.36 5.62 2.13
C THR A 90 18.96 5.54 1.54
N TRP A 91 18.47 6.69 1.12
CA TRP A 91 17.38 6.76 0.14
C TRP A 91 17.92 6.37 -1.23
N VAL A 92 17.25 5.44 -1.89
CA VAL A 92 17.54 4.95 -3.24
C VAL A 92 16.43 5.39 -4.19
#